data_AF-A0A328VMM3-F1
#
_entry.id   AF-A0A328VMM3-F1
#
_cell.length_a   1.000
_cell.length_b   1.000
_cell.length_c   1.000
_cell.angle_alpha   90.00
_cell.angle_beta   90.00
_cell.angle_gamma   90.00
#
_symmetry.space_group_name_H-M   'P 1'
#
loop_
_entity.id
_entity.type
_entity.pdbx_description
1 polymer ?
#
loop_
_entity_poly.entity_id
_entity_poly.type
_entity_poly.pdbx_seq_one_letter_code
_entity_poly.pdbx_strand_id
1 'polypeptide(L)'
;MSRERRYSGFRVEDALARLACGSLQLAGAGPTEGASYQVQIEGLINRSRLVRVRVMAAASLQAYHAVVLARSSDWYWYSLHCYEHPATAIIAGVHDAVVDVPVIALDEERWYPAGRARIQGFSEQLFPERVRKTHFGHRLLLSGLLCGRADAFERLWRLPASTRRRILAELKRLRLRRRGRPLALS
;
A
#
# COMPACT_ATOMS: atom_id res chain seq x y z
N MET A 1 -4.87 -14.07 -19.87
CA MET A 1 -3.66 -13.33 -20.30
C MET A 1 -3.45 -12.12 -19.38
N SER A 2 -2.54 -12.26 -18.41
CA SER A 2 -2.13 -11.16 -17.53
C SER A 2 -1.20 -10.23 -18.31
N ARG A 3 -1.70 -9.08 -18.77
CA ARG A 3 -0.82 -8.00 -19.27
C ARG A 3 -0.06 -7.47 -18.07
N GLU A 4 1.12 -8.03 -17.84
CA GLU A 4 2.12 -7.50 -16.94
C GLU A 4 2.48 -6.10 -17.44
N ARG A 5 1.79 -5.08 -16.91
CA ARG A 5 2.18 -3.69 -17.16
C ARG A 5 3.58 -3.57 -16.60
N ARG A 6 4.57 -3.49 -17.50
CA ARG A 6 5.96 -3.14 -17.19
C ARG A 6 5.94 -1.79 -16.48
N TYR A 7 5.86 -1.81 -15.15
CA TYR A 7 6.26 -0.66 -14.36
C TYR A 7 7.78 -0.66 -14.41
N SER A 8 8.31 0.31 -15.13
CA SER A 8 9.66 0.32 -15.69
C SER A 8 10.77 0.62 -14.68
N GLY A 9 10.72 0.07 -13.46
CA GLY A 9 11.83 0.33 -12.55
C GLY A 9 11.93 -0.52 -11.29
N PHE A 10 10.83 -1.06 -10.76
CA PHE A 10 10.88 -1.78 -9.49
C PHE A 10 10.39 -3.20 -9.63
N ARG A 11 11.32 -4.16 -9.60
CA ARG A 11 11.00 -5.59 -9.58
C ARG A 11 10.89 -6.07 -8.13
N VAL A 12 10.05 -7.08 -7.89
CA VAL A 12 9.92 -7.69 -6.55
C VAL A 12 11.25 -8.30 -6.12
N GLU A 13 12.01 -8.81 -7.08
CA GLU A 13 13.36 -9.33 -6.92
C GLU A 13 14.33 -8.25 -6.41
N ASP A 14 14.17 -6.99 -6.84
CA ASP A 14 15.00 -5.88 -6.35
C ASP A 14 14.66 -5.56 -4.89
N ALA A 15 13.38 -5.59 -4.50
CA ALA A 15 12.98 -5.50 -3.10
C ALA A 15 13.62 -6.61 -2.27
N LEU A 16 13.48 -7.86 -2.72
CA LEU A 16 14.02 -9.01 -2.01
C LEU A 16 15.55 -8.94 -1.91
N ALA A 17 16.24 -8.51 -2.95
CA ALA A 17 17.70 -8.32 -2.94
C ALA A 17 18.12 -7.22 -1.97
N ARG A 18 17.44 -6.06 -1.99
CA ARG A 18 17.71 -4.96 -1.04
C ARG A 18 17.50 -5.40 0.40
N LEU A 19 16.51 -6.24 0.65
CA LEU A 19 16.19 -6.72 1.99
C LEU A 19 17.04 -7.92 2.42
N ALA A 20 17.61 -8.70 1.48
CA ALA A 20 18.54 -9.79 1.79
C ALA A 20 19.90 -9.28 2.28
N CYS A 21 20.28 -8.05 1.93
CA CYS A 21 21.56 -7.45 2.29
C CYS A 21 21.65 -6.89 3.73
N GLY A 22 20.60 -6.99 4.55
CA GLY A 22 20.66 -6.64 5.98
C GLY A 22 19.52 -5.75 6.48
N SER A 23 19.73 -5.13 7.65
CA SER A 23 18.74 -4.29 8.32
C SER A 23 18.51 -2.98 7.56
N LEU A 24 17.26 -2.68 7.18
CA LEU A 24 16.87 -1.39 6.64
C LEU A 24 16.54 -0.42 7.78
N GLN A 25 17.17 0.75 7.80
CA GLN A 25 16.79 1.85 8.69
C GLN A 25 15.71 2.68 8.01
N LEU A 26 14.51 2.73 8.59
CA LEU A 26 13.40 3.51 8.03
C LEU A 26 13.17 4.79 8.81
N ALA A 27 12.90 5.88 8.08
CA ALA A 27 12.34 7.09 8.65
C ALA A 27 10.80 6.98 8.70
N GLY A 28 10.13 7.62 9.66
CA GLY A 28 8.68 7.81 9.60
C GLY A 28 7.94 7.78 10.93
N ALA A 29 6.63 8.06 10.83
CA ALA A 29 5.68 7.90 11.92
C ALA A 29 5.31 6.42 11.98
N GLY A 30 6.13 5.56 12.60
CA GLY A 30 5.61 4.25 12.99
C GLY A 30 4.74 4.37 14.24
N PRO A 31 4.52 3.28 15.00
CA PRO A 31 3.79 3.35 16.27
C PRO A 31 4.35 4.44 17.21
N THR A 32 5.63 4.76 17.07
CA THR A 32 6.28 5.88 17.76
C THR A 32 6.81 6.88 16.73
N GLU A 33 6.27 8.09 16.70
CA GLU A 33 6.77 9.16 15.82
C GLU A 33 8.24 9.45 16.11
N GLY A 34 9.06 9.49 15.04
CA GLY A 34 10.50 9.82 15.15
C GLY A 34 11.41 8.66 15.55
N ALA A 35 10.88 7.46 15.76
CA ALA A 35 11.72 6.28 16.03
C ALA A 35 12.39 5.76 14.75
N SER A 36 13.62 5.29 14.88
CA SER A 36 14.28 4.50 13.84
C SER A 36 13.80 3.05 13.91
N TYR A 37 13.39 2.50 12.77
CA TYR A 37 12.95 1.11 12.66
C TYR A 37 14.03 0.28 11.98
N GLN A 38 14.37 -0.87 12.56
CA GLN A 38 15.15 -1.90 11.89
C GLN A 38 14.21 -2.98 11.38
N VAL A 39 14.26 -3.22 10.07
CA VAL A 39 13.49 -4.29 9.42
C VAL A 39 14.40 -5.49 9.21
N GLN A 40 14.06 -6.63 9.82
CA GLN A 40 14.73 -7.90 9.60
C GLN A 40 13.77 -8.88 8.92
N ILE A 41 14.21 -9.50 7.84
CA ILE A 41 13.44 -10.55 7.17
C ILE A 41 13.81 -11.89 7.78
N GLU A 42 12.80 -12.65 8.22
CA GLU A 42 13.01 -13.97 8.81
C GLU A 42 12.91 -15.10 7.79
N GLY A 43 12.24 -14.88 6.65
CA GLY A 43 12.12 -15.89 5.61
C GLY A 43 11.04 -15.59 4.58
N LEU A 44 11.20 -16.18 3.40
CA LEU A 44 10.19 -16.25 2.34
C LEU A 44 9.18 -17.35 2.71
N ILE A 45 7.90 -17.01 2.81
CA ILE A 45 6.87 -17.97 3.23
C ILE A 45 6.42 -18.85 2.04
N ASN A 46 6.72 -18.47 0.78
CA ASN A 46 6.48 -19.33 -0.38
C ASN A 46 7.09 -18.72 -1.67
N ARG A 47 6.87 -19.36 -2.84
CA ARG A 47 6.99 -18.72 -4.17
C ARG A 47 6.02 -17.53 -4.39
N SER A 48 5.22 -17.19 -3.38
CA SER A 48 4.00 -16.36 -3.47
C SER A 48 4.16 -14.90 -3.03
N ARG A 49 5.38 -14.34 -3.02
CA ARG A 49 5.65 -12.93 -2.62
C ARG A 49 5.24 -12.56 -1.18
N LEU A 50 4.95 -13.54 -0.31
CA LEU A 50 4.74 -13.31 1.13
C LEU A 50 6.05 -13.56 1.88
N VAL A 51 6.37 -12.65 2.79
CA VAL A 51 7.61 -12.66 3.57
C VAL A 51 7.27 -12.42 5.04
N ARG A 52 7.92 -13.16 5.94
CA ARG A 52 7.86 -12.84 7.37
C ARG A 52 8.87 -11.75 7.69
N VAL A 53 8.40 -10.68 8.33
CA VAL A 53 9.20 -9.49 8.57
C VAL A 53 9.09 -9.10 10.04
N ARG A 54 10.23 -9.09 10.74
CA ARG A 54 10.32 -8.55 12.08
C ARG A 54 10.68 -7.08 11.98
N VAL A 55 9.84 -6.21 12.56
CA VAL A 55 10.11 -4.78 12.64
C VAL A 55 10.48 -4.47 14.09
N MET A 56 11.71 -4.01 14.29
CA MET A 56 12.24 -3.65 15.60
C MET A 56 12.23 -2.13 15.72
N ALA A 57 11.47 -1.61 16.68
CA ALA A 57 11.32 -0.18 16.91
C ALA A 57 11.75 0.15 18.34
N ALA A 58 12.96 0.70 18.53
CA ALA A 58 13.55 1.35 19.72
C ALA A 58 13.35 0.78 21.16
N ALA A 59 12.49 -0.22 21.37
CA ALA A 59 12.17 -0.92 22.62
C ALA A 59 11.11 -2.03 22.42
N SER A 60 10.33 -1.99 21.32
CA SER A 60 9.32 -3.01 20.99
C SER A 60 9.73 -3.86 19.79
N LEU A 61 9.71 -5.17 19.98
CA LEU A 61 9.84 -6.17 18.93
C LEU A 61 8.43 -6.54 18.45
N GLN A 62 8.01 -6.03 17.30
CA GLN A 62 6.75 -6.41 16.69
C GLN A 62 7.00 -7.18 15.39
N ALA A 63 6.52 -8.43 15.35
CA ALA A 63 6.57 -9.24 14.15
C ALA A 63 5.36 -8.94 13.26
N TYR A 64 5.62 -8.72 11.98
CA TYR A 64 4.61 -8.55 10.95
C TYR A 64 4.73 -9.66 9.91
N HIS A 65 3.59 -10.07 9.34
CA HIS A 65 3.59 -10.88 8.14
C HIS A 65 3.36 -9.92 6.98
N ALA A 66 4.39 -9.71 6.14
CA ALA A 66 4.32 -8.70 5.10
C ALA A 66 4.15 -9.33 3.72
N VAL A 67 3.31 -8.73 2.89
CA VAL A 67 3.30 -9.04 1.46
C VAL A 67 4.23 -8.08 0.71
N VAL A 68 5.07 -8.61 -0.18
CA VAL A 68 5.94 -7.81 -1.04
C VAL A 68 5.21 -7.52 -2.34
N LEU A 69 4.97 -6.24 -2.59
CA LEU A 69 4.28 -5.75 -3.77
C LEU A 69 5.17 -4.78 -4.52
N ALA A 70 5.00 -4.70 -5.85
CA ALA A 70 5.64 -3.63 -6.60
C ALA A 70 5.10 -2.27 -6.14
N ARG A 71 3.79 -2.20 -5.82
CA ARG A 71 3.14 -0.99 -5.31
C ARG A 71 2.09 -1.29 -4.25
N SER A 72 1.85 -0.34 -3.35
CA SER A 72 0.80 -0.52 -2.34
C SER A 72 -0.61 -0.58 -2.93
N SER A 73 -0.90 0.08 -4.07
CA SER A 73 -2.19 -0.06 -4.76
C SER A 73 -2.47 -1.48 -5.28
N ASP A 74 -1.44 -2.32 -5.43
CA ASP A 74 -1.63 -3.70 -5.86
C ASP A 74 -2.37 -4.53 -4.79
N TRP A 75 -2.42 -4.04 -3.54
CA TRP A 75 -3.29 -4.55 -2.46
C TRP A 75 -4.74 -4.71 -2.91
N TYR A 76 -5.31 -3.66 -3.50
CA TYR A 76 -6.68 -3.66 -4.01
C TYR A 76 -6.80 -4.40 -5.33
N TRP A 77 -5.76 -4.33 -6.18
CA TRP A 77 -5.75 -5.01 -7.46
C TRP A 77 -5.82 -6.53 -7.30
N TYR A 78 -5.03 -7.09 -6.40
CA TYR A 78 -5.07 -8.51 -6.03
C TYR A 78 -6.22 -8.83 -5.06
N SER A 79 -7.01 -7.83 -4.69
CA SER A 79 -8.15 -7.91 -3.77
C SER A 79 -7.77 -8.37 -2.37
N LEU A 80 -6.53 -8.17 -1.93
CA LEU A 80 -6.02 -8.64 -0.64
C LEU A 80 -6.90 -8.16 0.53
N HIS A 81 -7.36 -6.91 0.49
CA HIS A 81 -8.38 -6.34 1.39
C HIS A 81 -9.73 -7.11 1.51
N CYS A 82 -10.03 -8.05 0.60
CA CYS A 82 -11.29 -8.80 0.60
C CYS A 82 -11.17 -10.24 1.15
N TYR A 83 -9.97 -10.68 1.56
CA TYR A 83 -9.75 -12.02 2.09
C TYR A 83 -9.24 -11.98 3.52
N GLU A 84 -9.56 -13.02 4.26
CA GLU A 84 -8.77 -13.36 5.44
C GLU A 84 -7.42 -13.90 4.99
N HIS A 85 -6.37 -13.18 5.35
CA HIS A 85 -5.00 -13.58 5.15
C HIS A 85 -4.19 -13.16 6.39
N PRO A 86 -3.07 -13.82 6.69
CA PRO A 86 -2.24 -13.47 7.82
C PRO A 86 -1.41 -12.20 7.59
N ALA A 87 -1.41 -11.62 6.38
CA ALA A 87 -0.61 -10.41 6.10
C ALA A 87 -1.11 -9.23 6.93
N THR A 88 -0.23 -8.69 7.77
CA THR A 88 -0.46 -7.55 8.66
C THR A 88 0.31 -6.30 8.24
N ALA A 89 1.10 -6.36 7.16
CA ALA A 89 1.82 -5.22 6.59
C ALA A 89 2.08 -5.42 5.08
N ILE A 90 2.52 -4.36 4.41
CA ILE A 90 2.97 -4.37 3.01
C ILE A 90 4.41 -3.87 2.95
N ILE A 91 5.26 -4.56 2.20
CA ILE A 91 6.50 -3.99 1.67
C ILE A 91 6.23 -3.63 0.22
N ALA A 92 6.27 -2.35 -0.11
CA ALA A 92 6.01 -1.85 -1.45
C ALA A 92 7.25 -1.20 -2.04
N GLY A 93 7.51 -1.45 -3.32
CA GLY A 93 8.45 -0.64 -4.08
C GLY A 93 8.08 0.84 -4.08
N VAL A 94 6.81 1.13 -4.35
CA VAL A 94 6.23 2.48 -4.33
C VAL A 94 4.92 2.51 -3.56
N HIS A 95 4.76 3.46 -2.65
CA HIS A 95 3.53 3.66 -1.88
C HIS A 95 2.60 4.68 -2.56
N ASP A 96 1.63 4.19 -3.34
CA ASP A 96 0.73 5.01 -4.16
C ASP A 96 -0.77 4.84 -3.84
N ALA A 97 -1.08 4.30 -2.67
CA ALA A 97 -2.44 4.06 -2.20
C ALA A 97 -2.54 4.14 -0.68
N VAL A 98 -3.69 4.61 -0.19
CA VAL A 98 -4.10 4.45 1.21
C VAL A 98 -4.49 2.99 1.43
N VAL A 99 -3.98 2.32 2.45
CA VAL A 99 -4.31 0.92 2.77
C VAL A 99 -4.60 0.76 4.25
N ASP A 100 -5.31 -0.30 4.61
CA ASP A 100 -5.75 -0.63 5.96
C ASP A 100 -4.68 -1.33 6.82
N VAL A 101 -3.51 -1.61 6.25
CA VAL A 101 -2.33 -2.14 6.95
C VAL A 101 -1.15 -1.19 6.80
N PRO A 102 -0.15 -1.23 7.69
CA PRO A 102 1.07 -0.44 7.52
C PRO A 102 1.85 -0.79 6.25
N VAL A 103 2.57 0.19 5.72
CA VAL A 103 3.37 0.06 4.48
C VAL A 103 4.81 0.50 4.72
N ILE A 104 5.76 -0.34 4.33
CA ILE A 104 7.15 0.03 4.11
C ILE A 104 7.32 0.40 2.64
N ALA A 105 7.63 1.66 2.35
CA ALA A 105 7.94 2.14 1.00
C ALA A 105 9.45 2.10 0.77
N LEU A 106 9.92 1.33 -0.21
CA LEU A 106 11.35 1.11 -0.45
C LEU A 106 12.01 2.21 -1.28
N ASP A 107 11.25 2.95 -2.08
CA ASP A 107 11.74 4.11 -2.83
C ASP A 107 11.98 5.33 -1.94
N GLU A 108 11.25 5.47 -0.84
CA GLU A 108 11.39 6.55 0.15
C GLU A 108 12.05 6.11 1.46
N GLU A 109 12.34 4.82 1.60
CA GLU A 109 12.86 4.20 2.83
C GLU A 109 12.04 4.62 4.07
N ARG A 110 10.71 4.58 3.91
CA ARG A 110 9.76 5.15 4.85
C ARG A 110 8.70 4.17 5.33
N TRP A 111 8.41 4.22 6.63
CA TRP A 111 7.25 3.55 7.22
C TRP A 111 6.01 4.44 7.21
N TYR A 112 4.90 3.88 6.77
CA TYR A 112 3.58 4.50 6.76
C TYR A 112 2.61 3.67 7.63
N PRO A 113 1.95 4.29 8.63
CA PRO A 113 0.86 3.64 9.36
C PRO A 113 -0.30 3.25 8.45
N ALA A 114 -1.12 2.32 8.93
CA ALA A 114 -2.43 2.04 8.33
C ALA A 114 -3.24 3.34 8.15
N GLY A 115 -3.91 3.48 7.00
CA GLY A 115 -4.71 4.64 6.62
C GLY A 115 -3.91 5.88 6.19
N ARG A 116 -2.57 5.84 6.27
CA ARG A 116 -1.70 6.94 5.81
C ARG A 116 -1.28 6.74 4.36
N ALA A 117 -0.92 7.85 3.73
CA ALA A 117 -0.41 7.93 2.37
C ALA A 117 0.67 8.99 2.29
N ARG A 118 1.39 9.03 1.15
CA ARG A 118 2.38 10.09 0.83
C ARG A 118 1.79 11.49 0.95
N ILE A 119 0.57 11.66 0.44
CA ILE A 119 -0.18 12.91 0.58
C ILE A 119 -1.12 12.75 1.77
N GLN A 120 -0.97 13.63 2.76
CA GLN A 120 -1.64 13.46 4.06
C GLN A 120 -3.16 13.71 4.02
N GLY A 121 -3.69 14.38 3.00
CA GLY A 121 -5.12 14.64 2.86
C GLY A 121 -5.59 14.91 1.44
N PHE A 122 -6.91 14.97 1.26
CA PHE A 122 -7.56 15.20 -0.04
C PHE A 122 -8.14 16.61 -0.23
N SER A 123 -7.75 17.57 0.62
CA SER A 123 -8.10 18.99 0.46
C SER A 123 -7.51 19.57 -0.83
N GLU A 124 -8.08 20.66 -1.38
CA GLU A 124 -7.56 21.25 -2.63
C GLU A 124 -6.09 21.70 -2.52
N GLN A 125 -5.69 22.15 -1.32
CA GLN A 125 -4.32 22.60 -1.04
C GLN A 125 -3.32 21.43 -1.09
N LEU A 126 -3.66 20.29 -0.47
CA LEU A 126 -2.77 19.12 -0.40
C LEU A 126 -2.91 18.22 -1.63
N PHE A 127 -4.08 18.23 -2.26
CA PHE A 127 -4.47 17.34 -3.35
C PHE A 127 -5.12 18.11 -4.52
N PRO A 128 -4.34 19.02 -5.15
CA PRO A 128 -4.84 19.88 -6.19
C PRO A 128 -5.27 19.08 -7.42
N GLU A 129 -6.15 19.67 -8.24
CA GLU A 129 -6.71 19.03 -9.42
C GLU A 129 -5.65 18.45 -10.38
N ARG A 130 -4.50 19.12 -10.52
CA ARG A 130 -3.35 18.62 -11.31
C ARG A 130 -2.85 17.27 -10.83
N VAL A 131 -2.79 17.04 -9.52
CA VAL A 131 -2.37 15.76 -8.92
C VAL A 131 -3.48 14.73 -9.10
N ARG A 132 -4.74 15.09 -8.80
CA ARG A 132 -5.90 14.19 -8.95
C ARG A 132 -6.01 13.59 -10.36
N LYS A 133 -5.70 14.39 -11.39
CA LYS A 133 -5.75 13.96 -12.81
C LYS A 133 -4.60 13.02 -13.20
N THR A 134 -3.54 12.92 -12.39
CA THR A 134 -2.48 11.91 -12.63
C THR A 134 -2.98 10.51 -12.27
N HIS A 135 -2.33 9.49 -12.83
CA HIS A 135 -2.59 8.10 -12.48
C HIS A 135 -2.31 7.82 -10.98
N PHE A 136 -1.29 8.46 -10.41
CA PHE A 136 -0.97 8.39 -8.99
C PHE A 136 -2.09 8.98 -8.12
N GLY A 137 -2.53 10.22 -8.42
CA GLY A 137 -3.62 10.86 -7.69
C GLY A 137 -4.93 10.08 -7.80
N HIS A 138 -5.29 9.61 -9.00
CA HIS A 138 -6.49 8.79 -9.18
C HIS A 138 -6.51 7.57 -8.24
N ARG A 139 -5.36 6.90 -8.08
CA ARG A 139 -5.22 5.74 -7.18
C ARG A 139 -5.28 6.11 -5.71
N LEU A 140 -4.62 7.20 -5.32
CA LEU A 140 -4.71 7.69 -3.95
C LEU A 140 -6.15 8.02 -3.57
N LEU A 141 -6.89 8.73 -4.42
CA LEU A 141 -8.28 9.06 -4.14
C LEU A 141 -9.15 7.80 -4.07
N LEU A 142 -9.01 6.89 -5.03
CA LEU A 142 -9.79 5.65 -5.08
C LEU A 142 -9.53 4.76 -3.85
N SER A 143 -8.28 4.65 -3.43
CA SER A 143 -7.89 3.89 -2.25
C SER A 143 -8.32 4.57 -0.94
N GLY A 144 -8.27 5.90 -0.85
CA GLY A 144 -8.84 6.65 0.28
C GLY A 144 -10.34 6.40 0.45
N LEU A 145 -11.08 6.32 -0.66
CA LEU A 145 -12.51 5.95 -0.67
C LEU A 145 -12.76 4.48 -0.28
N LEU A 146 -11.84 3.57 -0.62
CA LEU A 146 -11.90 2.17 -0.17
C LEU A 146 -11.69 2.06 1.34
N CYS A 147 -10.72 2.78 1.89
CA CYS A 147 -10.44 2.86 3.33
C CYS A 147 -11.48 3.66 4.13
N GLY A 148 -12.50 4.24 3.50
CA GLY A 148 -13.53 4.97 4.23
C GLY A 148 -13.11 6.36 4.73
N ARG A 149 -12.06 6.97 4.17
CA ARG A 149 -11.58 8.29 4.62
C ARG A 149 -12.60 9.40 4.33
N ALA A 150 -12.98 10.15 5.36
CA ALA A 150 -13.97 11.23 5.26
C ALA A 150 -13.56 12.32 4.25
N ASP A 151 -12.30 12.77 4.30
CA ASP A 151 -11.76 13.79 3.40
C ASP A 151 -11.73 13.34 1.92
N ALA A 152 -11.56 12.04 1.66
CA ALA A 152 -11.68 11.48 0.32
C ALA A 152 -13.12 11.55 -0.22
N PHE A 153 -14.12 11.30 0.63
CA PHE A 153 -15.53 11.44 0.26
C PHE A 153 -15.92 12.90 0.02
N GLU A 154 -15.47 13.83 0.86
CA GLU A 154 -15.66 15.26 0.64
C GLU A 154 -15.08 15.69 -0.72
N ARG A 155 -13.86 15.24 -1.04
CA ARG A 155 -13.24 15.50 -2.33
C ARG A 155 -14.07 14.94 -3.48
N LEU A 156 -14.57 13.70 -3.37
CA LEU A 156 -15.40 13.06 -4.38
C LEU A 156 -16.69 13.85 -4.66
N TRP A 157 -17.33 14.40 -3.62
CA TRP A 157 -18.58 15.15 -3.78
C TRP A 157 -18.41 16.48 -4.49
N ARG A 158 -17.24 17.10 -4.38
CA ARG A 158 -16.87 18.33 -5.10
C ARG A 158 -16.56 18.12 -6.59
N LEU A 159 -16.41 16.87 -7.05
CA LEU A 159 -16.09 16.58 -8.45
C LEU A 159 -17.34 16.71 -9.36
N PRO A 160 -17.14 16.99 -10.66
CA PRO A 160 -18.21 16.96 -11.64
C PRO A 160 -18.95 15.62 -11.63
N ALA A 161 -20.27 15.65 -11.82
CA ALA A 161 -21.14 14.47 -11.69
C ALA A 161 -20.68 13.28 -12.55
N SER A 162 -20.20 13.54 -13.78
CA SER A 162 -19.66 12.50 -14.67
C SER A 162 -18.42 11.81 -14.08
N THR A 163 -17.49 12.59 -13.53
CA THR A 163 -16.27 12.09 -12.88
C THR A 163 -16.61 11.29 -11.63
N ARG A 164 -17.52 11.81 -10.80
CA ARG A 164 -18.00 11.13 -9.60
C ARG A 164 -18.64 9.77 -9.92
N ARG A 165 -19.53 9.70 -10.91
CA ARG A 165 -20.15 8.44 -11.36
C ARG A 165 -19.11 7.43 -11.81
N ARG A 166 -18.10 7.85 -12.58
CA ARG A 166 -17.01 6.97 -13.04
C ARG A 166 -16.20 6.40 -11.87
N ILE A 167 -15.83 7.24 -10.90
CA ILE A 167 -15.07 6.81 -9.72
C ILE A 167 -15.92 5.86 -8.86
N LEU A 168 -17.20 6.15 -8.64
CA LEU A 168 -18.10 5.27 -7.89
C LEU A 168 -18.29 3.91 -8.55
N ALA A 169 -18.39 3.87 -9.88
CA ALA A 169 -18.46 2.61 -10.63
C ALA A 169 -17.17 1.79 -10.45
N GLU A 170 -16.01 2.44 -10.48
CA GLU A 170 -14.73 1.78 -10.23
C GLU A 170 -14.59 1.29 -8.78
N LEU A 171 -15.02 2.10 -7.80
CA LEU A 171 -15.06 1.75 -6.39
C LEU A 171 -15.95 0.52 -6.17
N LYS A 172 -17.15 0.50 -6.76
CA LYS A 172 -18.07 -0.64 -6.74
C LYS A 172 -17.42 -1.89 -7.34
N ARG A 173 -16.72 -1.75 -8.47
CA ARG A 173 -16.02 -2.86 -9.12
C ARG A 173 -14.92 -3.44 -8.23
N LEU A 174 -14.16 -2.61 -7.52
CA LEU A 174 -13.10 -3.08 -6.62
C LEU A 174 -13.67 -3.78 -5.38
N ARG A 175 -14.72 -3.22 -4.77
CA ARG A 175 -15.41 -3.83 -3.61
C ARG A 175 -16.07 -5.17 -3.94
N LEU A 176 -16.66 -5.27 -5.13
CA LEU A 176 -17.38 -6.47 -5.58
C LEU A 176 -16.49 -7.42 -6.40
N ARG A 177 -15.17 -7.20 -6.42
CA ARG A 177 -14.27 -8.04 -7.20
C ARG A 177 -14.32 -9.46 -6.65
N ARG A 178 -14.49 -10.44 -7.54
CA ARG A 178 -14.47 -11.85 -7.15
C ARG A 178 -13.19 -12.15 -6.40
N ARG A 179 -13.35 -12.91 -5.30
CA ARG A 179 -12.26 -13.56 -4.60
C ARG A 179 -11.46 -14.38 -5.61
N GLY A 180 -10.25 -13.93 -5.91
CA GLY A 180 -9.21 -14.68 -6.59
C GLY A 180 -8.70 -15.84 -5.75
N ARG A 181 -7.75 -16.60 -6.31
CA ARG A 181 -7.16 -17.75 -5.63
C ARG A 181 -6.46 -17.27 -4.34
N PRO A 182 -6.79 -17.83 -3.17
CA PRO A 182 -6.09 -17.53 -1.93
C PRO A 182 -4.58 -17.71 -2.13
N LEU A 183 -3.79 -16.83 -1.54
CA LEU A 183 -2.36 -17.07 -1.44
C LEU A 183 -2.17 -18.36 -0.62
N ALA A 184 -1.40 -19.32 -1.13
CA ALA A 184 -1.09 -20.53 -0.40
C ALA A 184 -0.11 -20.17 0.72
N LEU A 185 -0.63 -19.98 1.92
CA LEU A 185 0.10 -19.60 3.11
C LEU A 185 -0.04 -20.75 4.11
N SER A 186 0.78 -21.78 3.88
CA SER A 186 0.88 -22.98 4.72
C SER A 186 2.22 -22.99 5.42
#